data_AF-R9JT37-F1
#
_entry.id   AF-R9JT37-F1
#
_cell.length_a   1.000
_cell.length_b   1.000
_cell.length_c   1.000
_cell.angle_alpha   90.00
_cell.angle_beta   90.00
_cell.angle_gamma   90.00
#
_symmetry.space_group_name_H-M   'P 1'
#
loop_
_entity.id
_entity.type
_entity.pdbx_description
1 polymer ?
#
loop_
_entity_poly.entity_id
_entity_poly.type
_entity_poly.pdbx_seq_one_letter_code
_entity_poly.pdbx_strand_id
1 'polypeptide(L)'
;MNKLVCGIAVDEELYMKYQDKKYRIGKEEFALGAIEIVAASKDYDAYPYLKAQAQGVVEQVQEEIREYYAARDGRKEYVTMKHNTFSEYIKDLQEIHAKSAPERRELKERMDMAQKRWEENQREFKNDEHFLAREKVVFLDAQEEYRNNIKELQRRTQEEIQAVQAEYERHLNDFYAANGNRIDDSAVRLLKSGIRLTDAEIDSMVNQNKGNPTMLRLISDHCDANKITSQSASIYGTLARKNGAEEREAFRTIAGMVEKAVSEDETTSDVWGAEHSHFERLSGQQIESMNAYSIQPAVNQEAAGI
;
A
#
# COMPACT_ATOMS: atom_id res chain seq x y z
N MET A 1 -9.61 -16.91 -7.09
CA MET A 1 -8.57 -16.07 -7.73
C MET A 1 -9.34 -14.96 -8.44
N ASN A 2 -9.11 -13.67 -8.12
CA ASN A 2 -9.81 -12.60 -8.84
C ASN A 2 -9.49 -12.73 -10.32
N LYS A 3 -10.53 -12.81 -11.14
CA LYS A 3 -10.39 -12.92 -12.56
C LYS A 3 -9.98 -11.55 -13.10
N LEU A 4 -8.80 -11.48 -13.68
CA LEU A 4 -8.21 -10.23 -14.16
C LEU A 4 -8.43 -10.11 -15.67
N VAL A 5 -8.80 -8.91 -16.10
CA VAL A 5 -8.80 -8.49 -17.49
C VAL A 5 -8.11 -7.14 -17.57
N CYS A 6 -6.98 -7.07 -18.28
CA CYS A 6 -6.18 -5.86 -18.42
C CYS A 6 -5.75 -5.25 -17.08
N GLY A 7 -5.43 -6.12 -16.09
CA GLY A 7 -5.08 -5.71 -14.73
C GLY A 7 -6.26 -5.22 -13.87
N ILE A 8 -7.50 -5.28 -14.38
CA ILE A 8 -8.71 -4.97 -13.61
C ILE A 8 -9.38 -6.26 -13.14
N ALA A 9 -9.72 -6.32 -11.85
CA ALA A 9 -10.54 -7.40 -11.32
C ALA A 9 -11.98 -7.25 -11.80
N VAL A 10 -12.51 -8.31 -12.39
CA VAL A 10 -13.87 -8.33 -12.95
C VAL A 10 -14.66 -9.52 -12.42
N ASP A 11 -15.98 -9.42 -12.45
CA ASP A 11 -16.86 -10.55 -12.17
C ASP A 11 -16.76 -11.66 -13.24
N GLU A 12 -17.29 -12.85 -12.91
CA GLU A 12 -17.27 -14.03 -13.77
C GLU A 12 -17.93 -13.76 -15.14
N GLU A 13 -19.02 -12.99 -15.16
CA GLU A 13 -19.78 -12.66 -16.37
C GLU A 13 -18.90 -11.83 -17.34
N LEU A 14 -18.25 -10.80 -16.82
CA LEU A 14 -17.40 -9.91 -17.60
C LEU A 14 -16.07 -10.58 -17.99
N TYR A 15 -15.50 -11.42 -17.13
CA TYR A 15 -14.31 -12.20 -17.48
C TYR A 15 -14.55 -13.11 -18.69
N MET A 16 -15.62 -13.90 -18.65
CA MET A 16 -15.96 -14.82 -19.75
C MET A 16 -16.21 -14.06 -21.06
N LYS A 17 -16.79 -12.86 -20.98
CA LYS A 17 -16.99 -11.99 -22.15
C LYS A 17 -15.68 -11.57 -22.82
N TYR A 18 -14.62 -11.32 -22.06
CA TYR A 18 -13.33 -10.87 -22.60
C TYR A 18 -12.39 -12.02 -23.00
N GLN A 19 -12.60 -13.23 -22.48
CA GLN A 19 -11.76 -14.39 -22.77
C GLN A 19 -11.77 -14.77 -24.26
N ASP A 20 -12.92 -14.63 -24.92
CA ASP A 20 -13.09 -14.95 -26.35
C ASP A 20 -12.95 -13.73 -27.27
N LYS A 21 -12.74 -12.53 -26.70
CA LYS A 21 -12.72 -11.28 -27.45
C LYS A 21 -11.35 -11.06 -28.09
N LYS A 22 -11.37 -10.78 -29.40
CA LYS A 22 -10.18 -10.46 -30.19
C LYS A 22 -10.14 -8.98 -30.53
N TYR A 23 -8.94 -8.41 -30.55
CA TYR A 23 -8.71 -7.03 -30.92
C TYR A 23 -7.74 -6.94 -32.07
N ARG A 24 -7.96 -5.92 -32.92
CA ARG A 24 -7.15 -5.70 -34.09
C ARG A 24 -5.95 -4.81 -33.75
N ILE A 25 -4.75 -5.32 -34.01
CA ILE A 25 -3.50 -4.57 -33.94
C ILE A 25 -2.88 -4.59 -35.34
N GLY A 26 -2.74 -3.43 -35.96
CA GLY A 26 -2.38 -3.32 -37.37
C GLY A 26 -3.39 -4.00 -38.31
N LYS A 27 -2.98 -5.07 -38.99
CA LYS A 27 -3.81 -5.86 -39.93
C LYS A 27 -4.26 -7.21 -39.37
N GLU A 28 -3.84 -7.55 -38.16
CA GLU A 28 -4.05 -8.87 -37.57
C GLU A 28 -4.92 -8.76 -36.31
N GLU A 29 -5.57 -9.87 -35.96
CA GLU A 29 -6.44 -9.96 -34.78
C GLU A 29 -5.83 -10.90 -33.74
N PHE A 30 -5.72 -10.40 -32.51
CA PHE A 30 -5.09 -11.10 -31.40
C PHE A 30 -6.08 -11.26 -30.25
N ALA A 31 -5.95 -12.38 -29.53
CA ALA A 31 -6.66 -12.58 -28.27
C ALA A 31 -6.13 -11.59 -27.21
N LEU A 32 -7.01 -11.13 -26.32
CA LEU A 32 -6.66 -10.11 -25.32
C LEU A 32 -5.46 -10.52 -24.45
N GLY A 33 -5.37 -11.79 -24.03
CA GLY A 33 -4.24 -12.26 -23.24
C GLY A 33 -2.88 -12.13 -23.92
N ALA A 34 -2.82 -12.24 -25.26
CA ALA A 34 -1.58 -12.00 -26.00
C ALA A 34 -1.22 -10.50 -26.02
N ILE A 35 -2.24 -9.63 -26.09
CA ILE A 35 -2.08 -8.18 -26.10
C ILE A 35 -1.58 -7.68 -24.74
N GLU A 36 -2.08 -8.22 -23.64
CA GLU A 36 -1.62 -7.90 -22.28
C GLU A 36 -0.13 -8.21 -22.09
N ILE A 37 0.33 -9.37 -22.60
CA ILE A 37 1.75 -9.75 -22.54
C ILE A 37 2.60 -8.75 -23.33
N VAL A 38 2.17 -8.36 -24.53
CA VAL A 38 2.90 -7.39 -25.37
C VAL A 38 2.95 -6.01 -24.70
N ALA A 39 1.85 -5.56 -24.10
CA ALA A 39 1.78 -4.25 -23.44
C ALA A 39 2.68 -4.16 -22.18
N ALA A 40 2.78 -5.25 -21.41
CA ALA A 40 3.51 -5.27 -20.15
C ALA A 40 4.98 -5.71 -20.26
N SER A 41 5.36 -6.44 -21.32
CA SER A 41 6.71 -7.00 -21.44
C SER A 41 7.78 -5.97 -21.83
N LYS A 42 8.97 -6.10 -21.25
CA LYS A 42 10.16 -5.33 -21.61
C LYS A 42 10.76 -5.76 -22.95
N ASP A 43 10.54 -7.02 -23.36
CA ASP A 43 11.08 -7.54 -24.63
C ASP A 43 10.50 -6.79 -25.85
N TYR A 44 9.33 -6.16 -25.68
CA TYR A 44 8.66 -5.39 -26.71
C TYR A 44 9.04 -3.89 -26.73
N ASP A 45 9.97 -3.44 -25.89
CA ASP A 45 10.52 -2.08 -25.96
C ASP A 45 11.26 -1.82 -27.29
N ALA A 46 11.77 -2.88 -27.93
CA ALA A 46 12.36 -2.82 -29.26
C ALA A 46 11.33 -2.57 -30.39
N TYR A 47 10.03 -2.71 -30.09
CA TYR A 47 8.92 -2.52 -31.04
C TYR A 47 7.92 -1.48 -30.52
N PRO A 48 8.33 -0.20 -30.39
CA PRO A 48 7.57 0.81 -29.66
C PRO A 48 6.19 1.07 -30.25
N TYR A 49 6.05 0.98 -31.57
CA TYR A 49 4.75 1.15 -32.24
C TYR A 49 3.76 0.02 -31.90
N LEU A 50 4.24 -1.22 -31.86
CA LEU A 50 3.40 -2.37 -31.51
C LEU A 50 3.00 -2.32 -30.03
N LYS A 51 3.94 -1.97 -29.16
CA LYS A 51 3.70 -1.81 -27.73
C LYS A 51 2.70 -0.69 -27.43
N ALA A 52 2.81 0.45 -28.11
CA ALA A 52 1.86 1.56 -27.98
C ALA A 52 0.45 1.16 -28.43
N GLN A 53 0.30 0.40 -29.52
CA GLN A 53 -1.01 -0.10 -29.95
C GLN A 53 -1.61 -1.10 -28.96
N ALA A 54 -0.78 -2.00 -28.40
CA ALA A 54 -1.22 -2.93 -27.37
C ALA A 54 -1.67 -2.21 -26.10
N GLN A 55 -0.93 -1.18 -25.67
CA GLN A 55 -1.30 -0.31 -24.55
C GLN A 55 -2.62 0.43 -24.81
N GLY A 56 -2.82 0.96 -26.02
CA GLY A 56 -4.08 1.61 -26.39
C GLY A 56 -5.29 0.66 -26.33
N VAL A 57 -5.11 -0.62 -26.71
CA VAL A 57 -6.16 -1.64 -26.55
C VAL A 57 -6.41 -1.95 -25.07
N VAL A 58 -5.35 -2.08 -24.26
CA VAL A 58 -5.47 -2.28 -22.81
C VAL A 58 -6.25 -1.13 -22.18
N GLU A 59 -5.91 0.12 -22.50
CA GLU A 59 -6.61 1.32 -22.01
C GLU A 59 -8.08 1.35 -22.46
N GLN A 60 -8.36 1.02 -23.73
CA GLN A 60 -9.73 0.90 -24.23
C GLN A 60 -10.53 -0.13 -23.44
N VAL A 61 -9.97 -1.31 -23.21
CA VAL A 61 -10.65 -2.38 -22.45
C VAL A 61 -10.87 -1.98 -21.00
N GLN A 62 -9.89 -1.32 -20.39
CA GLN A 62 -10.04 -0.78 -19.05
C GLN A 62 -11.18 0.24 -18.98
N GLU A 63 -11.32 1.11 -19.99
CA GLU A 63 -12.41 2.07 -20.08
C GLU A 63 -13.76 1.38 -20.30
N GLU A 64 -13.85 0.39 -21.19
CA GLU A 64 -15.09 -0.40 -21.40
C GLU A 64 -15.52 -1.11 -20.11
N ILE A 65 -14.58 -1.61 -19.30
CA ILE A 65 -14.86 -2.21 -18.00
C ILE A 65 -15.36 -1.16 -17.01
N ARG A 66 -14.74 0.03 -16.96
CA ARG A 66 -15.18 1.15 -16.12
C ARG A 66 -16.59 1.61 -16.50
N GLU A 67 -16.87 1.78 -17.79
CA GLU A 67 -18.18 2.15 -18.31
C GLU A 67 -19.24 1.09 -18.01
N TYR A 68 -18.91 -0.20 -18.15
CA TYR A 68 -19.80 -1.30 -17.82
C TYR A 68 -20.27 -1.25 -16.36
N TYR A 69 -19.34 -1.01 -15.42
CA TYR A 69 -19.68 -0.85 -14.01
C TYR A 69 -20.37 0.50 -13.73
N ALA A 70 -20.01 1.57 -14.43
CA ALA A 70 -20.65 2.87 -14.29
C ALA A 70 -22.13 2.85 -14.73
N ALA A 71 -22.46 2.11 -15.80
CA ALA A 71 -23.80 2.00 -16.35
C ALA A 71 -24.71 1.04 -15.56
N ARG A 72 -24.13 0.01 -14.92
CA ARG A 72 -24.90 -1.01 -14.19
C ARG A 72 -25.23 -0.60 -12.75
N ASP A 73 -24.45 0.29 -12.12
CA ASP A 73 -24.44 0.38 -10.66
C ASP A 73 -24.37 1.78 -10.02
N GLY A 74 -24.65 2.85 -10.75
CA GLY A 74 -25.04 4.16 -10.19
C GLY A 74 -24.07 4.86 -9.21
N ARG A 75 -22.90 4.31 -8.86
CA ARG A 75 -21.79 4.99 -8.16
C ARG A 75 -20.53 4.13 -8.05
N LYS A 76 -19.46 4.67 -8.66
CA LYS A 76 -18.01 4.44 -8.46
C LYS A 76 -17.40 3.20 -9.13
N GLU A 77 -16.47 3.53 -10.01
CA GLU A 77 -15.38 2.70 -10.53
C GLU A 77 -14.90 1.69 -9.47
N TYR A 78 -14.76 0.43 -9.85
CA TYR A 78 -13.93 -0.53 -9.12
C TYR A 78 -12.51 0.02 -9.10
N VAL A 79 -12.15 0.77 -8.06
CA VAL A 79 -10.78 1.23 -7.86
C VAL A 79 -9.95 0.00 -7.54
N THR A 80 -9.10 -0.41 -8.49
CA THR A 80 -8.14 -1.49 -8.26
C THR A 80 -7.16 -1.05 -7.18
N MET A 81 -7.29 -1.66 -6.01
CA MET A 81 -6.32 -1.49 -4.94
C MET A 81 -5.11 -2.35 -5.23
N LYS A 82 -3.91 -1.83 -4.97
CA LYS A 82 -2.65 -2.58 -5.12
C LYS A 82 -2.65 -3.85 -4.27
N HIS A 83 -3.23 -3.76 -3.07
CA HIS A 83 -3.24 -4.80 -2.05
C HIS A 83 -4.64 -5.12 -1.57
N ASN A 84 -4.85 -6.37 -1.15
CA ASN A 84 -6.14 -6.83 -0.64
C ASN A 84 -6.27 -6.57 0.87
N THR A 85 -5.15 -6.49 1.59
CA THR A 85 -5.15 -6.18 3.02
C THR A 85 -4.39 -4.89 3.32
N PHE A 86 -4.68 -4.29 4.47
CA PHE A 86 -3.95 -3.11 4.94
C PHE A 86 -2.52 -3.45 5.37
N SER A 87 -2.27 -4.67 5.84
CA SER A 87 -0.95 -5.11 6.30
C SER A 87 0.07 -5.27 5.17
N GLU A 88 -0.37 -5.48 3.92
CA GLU A 88 0.53 -5.53 2.77
C GLU A 88 1.22 -4.18 2.50
N TYR A 89 0.59 -3.05 2.82
CA TYR A 89 1.24 -1.73 2.76
C TYR A 89 2.36 -1.56 3.79
N ILE A 90 2.32 -2.31 4.90
CA ILE A 90 3.44 -2.35 5.85
C ILE A 90 4.62 -3.13 5.26
N LYS A 91 4.36 -4.15 4.43
CA LYS A 91 5.41 -4.88 3.71
C LYS A 91 6.09 -3.99 2.68
N ASP A 92 5.33 -3.15 1.97
CA ASP A 92 5.93 -2.14 1.07
C ASP A 92 6.90 -1.23 1.83
N LEU A 93 6.56 -0.80 3.06
CA LEU A 93 7.47 -0.03 3.92
C LEU A 93 8.70 -0.84 4.36
N GLN A 94 8.55 -2.15 4.58
CA GLN A 94 9.68 -3.05 4.87
C GLN A 94 10.63 -3.16 3.67
N GLU A 95 10.10 -3.21 2.45
CA GLU A 95 10.91 -3.24 1.22
C GLU A 95 11.69 -1.93 1.03
N ILE A 96 11.06 -0.77 1.28
CA ILE A 96 11.74 0.52 1.25
C ILE A 96 12.89 0.55 2.27
N HIS A 97 12.63 0.11 3.51
CA HIS A 97 13.65 0.02 4.56
C HIS A 97 14.82 -0.91 4.19
N ALA A 98 14.51 -2.11 3.70
CA ALA A 98 15.50 -3.10 3.30
C ALA A 98 16.43 -2.61 2.18
N LYS A 99 15.96 -1.65 1.37
CA LYS A 99 16.77 -0.97 0.36
C LYS A 99 17.55 0.21 0.93
N SER A 100 16.90 1.09 1.69
CA SER A 100 17.49 2.39 2.08
C SER A 100 18.43 2.31 3.28
N ALA A 101 18.19 1.39 4.23
CA ALA A 101 19.01 1.26 5.42
C ALA A 101 20.44 0.74 5.13
N PRO A 102 20.65 -0.28 4.26
CA PRO A 102 22.00 -0.67 3.84
C PRO A 102 22.74 0.47 3.13
N GLU A 103 22.07 1.19 2.22
CA GLU A 103 22.68 2.32 1.52
C GLU A 103 23.13 3.44 2.47
N ARG A 104 22.33 3.74 3.50
CA ARG A 104 22.71 4.68 4.56
C ARG A 104 23.97 4.25 5.32
N ARG A 105 24.12 2.95 5.58
CA ARG A 105 25.30 2.37 6.25
C ARG A 105 26.53 2.45 5.36
N GLU A 106 26.41 2.11 4.08
CA GLU A 106 27.52 2.22 3.12
C GLU A 106 28.03 3.66 2.99
N LEU A 107 27.13 4.65 2.96
CA LEU A 107 27.51 6.07 2.94
C LEU A 107 28.29 6.46 4.19
N LYS A 108 27.88 5.96 5.37
CA LYS A 108 28.57 6.20 6.64
C LYS A 108 29.95 5.55 6.66
N GLU A 109 30.06 4.30 6.24
CA GLU A 109 31.34 3.58 6.17
C GLU A 109 32.36 4.31 5.29
N ARG A 110 31.94 4.87 4.15
CA ARG A 110 32.81 5.70 3.29
C ARG A 110 33.29 6.96 4.00
N MET A 111 32.41 7.65 4.70
CA MET A 111 32.76 8.85 5.48
C MET A 111 33.73 8.50 6.62
N ASP A 112 33.48 7.40 7.34
CA ASP A 112 34.34 6.95 8.44
C ASP A 112 35.73 6.54 7.95
N MET A 113 35.83 5.91 6.77
CA MET A 113 37.12 5.62 6.13
C MET A 113 37.87 6.91 5.75
N ALA A 114 37.17 7.91 5.21
CA ALA A 114 37.77 9.21 4.87
C ALA A 114 38.26 9.94 6.12
N GLN A 115 37.47 9.91 7.20
CA GLN A 115 37.85 10.49 8.49
C GLN A 115 39.07 9.79 9.09
N LYS A 116 39.07 8.46 9.13
CA LYS A 116 40.21 7.68 9.65
C LYS A 116 41.49 7.98 8.88
N ARG A 117 41.42 8.01 7.54
CA ARG A 117 42.56 8.38 6.69
C ARG A 117 43.07 9.78 7.01
N TRP A 118 42.17 10.75 7.19
CA TRP A 118 42.54 12.11 7.56
C TRP A 118 43.26 12.16 8.91
N GLU A 119 42.74 11.48 9.93
CA GLU A 119 43.34 11.40 11.27
C GLU A 119 44.72 10.73 11.25
N GLU A 120 44.89 9.67 10.47
CA GLU A 120 46.17 8.97 10.28
C GLU A 120 47.20 9.89 9.58
N ASN A 121 46.79 10.55 8.50
CA ASN A 121 47.64 11.48 7.76
C ASN A 121 48.08 12.67 8.63
N GLN A 122 47.20 13.20 9.47
CA GLN A 122 47.56 14.25 10.43
C GLN A 122 48.65 13.81 11.43
N ARG A 123 48.63 12.55 11.84
CA ARG A 123 49.61 12.00 12.79
C ARG A 123 50.96 11.75 12.12
N GLU A 124 50.95 11.16 10.92
CA GLU A 124 52.15 10.74 10.21
C GLU A 124 52.89 11.93 9.56
N PHE A 125 52.16 12.85 8.93
CA PHE A 125 52.71 13.93 8.11
C PHE A 125 52.61 15.31 8.77
N LYS A 126 52.61 15.37 10.11
CA LYS A 126 52.42 16.61 10.91
C LYS A 126 53.33 17.80 10.55
N ASN A 127 54.46 17.56 9.89
CA ASN A 127 55.44 18.58 9.50
C ASN A 127 55.39 18.93 7.99
N ASP A 128 54.53 18.28 7.21
CA ASP A 128 54.36 18.54 5.77
C ASP A 128 53.03 19.25 5.51
N GLU A 129 53.06 20.58 5.62
CA GLU A 129 51.87 21.43 5.45
C GLU A 129 51.26 21.32 4.05
N HIS A 130 52.08 21.16 3.01
CA HIS A 130 51.60 21.05 1.63
C HIS A 130 50.90 19.73 1.37
N PHE A 131 51.39 18.63 1.96
CA PHE A 131 50.69 17.35 1.94
C PHE A 131 49.36 17.43 2.70
N LEU A 132 49.37 17.93 3.94
CA LEU A 132 48.17 18.03 4.77
C LEU A 132 47.10 18.96 4.16
N ALA A 133 47.49 20.04 3.49
CA ALA A 133 46.56 20.91 2.79
C ALA A 133 45.82 20.17 1.66
N ARG A 134 46.52 19.31 0.90
CA ARG A 134 45.90 18.51 -0.17
C ARG A 134 44.99 17.43 0.38
N GLU A 135 45.42 16.68 1.38
CA GLU A 135 44.58 15.65 2.00
C GLU A 135 43.36 16.24 2.72
N LYS A 136 43.47 17.47 3.25
CA LYS A 136 42.32 18.18 3.82
C LYS A 136 41.24 18.43 2.78
N VAL A 137 41.61 18.80 1.56
CA VAL A 137 40.64 18.99 0.45
C VAL A 137 39.91 17.68 0.18
N VAL A 138 40.63 16.56 0.07
CA VAL A 138 40.02 15.23 -0.14
C VAL A 138 39.04 14.86 0.97
N PHE A 139 39.39 15.13 2.23
CA PHE A 139 38.49 14.89 3.37
C PHE A 139 37.24 15.79 3.32
N LEU A 140 37.40 17.08 2.99
CA LEU A 140 36.28 18.01 2.88
C LEU A 140 35.35 17.64 1.72
N ASP A 141 35.90 17.22 0.59
CA ASP A 141 35.12 16.74 -0.56
C ASP A 141 34.30 15.50 -0.17
N ALA A 142 34.90 14.54 0.54
CA ALA A 142 34.19 13.36 1.05
C ALA A 142 33.08 13.71 2.05
N GLN A 143 33.31 14.71 2.93
CA GLN A 143 32.31 15.20 3.87
C GLN A 143 31.13 15.88 3.14
N GLU A 144 31.40 16.68 2.10
CA GLU A 144 30.37 17.31 1.30
C GLU A 144 29.57 16.27 0.50
N GLU A 145 30.25 15.31 -0.12
CA GLU A 145 29.64 14.20 -0.85
C GLU A 145 28.71 13.38 0.07
N TYR A 146 29.19 13.02 1.26
CA TYR A 146 28.39 12.33 2.27
C TYR A 146 27.11 13.10 2.59
N ARG A 147 27.22 14.40 2.93
CA ARG A 147 26.05 15.22 3.28
C ARG A 147 25.04 15.31 2.12
N ASN A 148 25.52 15.45 0.89
CA ASN A 148 24.65 15.54 -0.28
C ASN A 148 23.94 14.21 -0.56
N ASN A 149 24.67 13.09 -0.46
CA ASN A 149 24.12 11.75 -0.67
C ASN A 149 23.10 11.37 0.41
N ILE A 150 23.31 11.75 1.67
CA ILE A 150 22.33 11.53 2.74
C ILE A 150 21.02 12.27 2.46
N LYS A 151 21.10 13.54 2.06
CA LYS A 151 19.90 14.34 1.73
C LYS A 151 19.14 13.76 0.55
N GLU A 152 19.85 13.30 -0.47
CA GLU A 152 19.24 12.67 -1.64
C GLU A 152 18.59 11.33 -1.28
N LEU A 153 19.25 10.52 -0.45
CA LEU A 153 18.67 9.28 0.08
C LEU A 153 17.38 9.55 0.85
N GLN A 154 17.39 10.54 1.76
CA GLN A 154 16.21 10.94 2.52
C GLN A 154 15.06 11.38 1.61
N ARG A 155 15.35 12.23 0.62
CA ARG A 155 14.36 12.71 -0.36
C ARG A 155 13.72 11.54 -1.10
N ARG A 156 14.53 10.64 -1.66
CA ARG A 156 14.05 9.48 -2.42
C ARG A 156 13.24 8.52 -1.53
N THR A 157 13.72 8.22 -0.33
CA THR A 157 12.99 7.39 0.63
C THR A 157 11.65 8.01 1.02
N GLN A 158 11.60 9.32 1.25
CA GLN A 158 10.35 10.01 1.57
C GLN A 158 9.36 10.00 0.40
N GLU A 159 9.82 10.14 -0.84
CA GLU A 159 8.96 10.01 -2.03
C GLU A 159 8.36 8.61 -2.17
N GLU A 160 9.16 7.57 -1.96
CA GLU A 160 8.69 6.18 -1.98
C GLU A 160 7.65 5.93 -0.88
N ILE A 161 7.88 6.43 0.35
CA ILE A 161 6.92 6.35 1.46
C ILE A 161 5.61 7.09 1.11
N GLN A 162 5.69 8.30 0.55
CA GLN A 162 4.52 9.09 0.17
C GLN A 162 3.69 8.41 -0.92
N ALA A 163 4.32 7.72 -1.87
CA ALA A 163 3.63 6.94 -2.89
C ALA A 163 2.82 5.81 -2.25
N VAL A 164 3.44 5.02 -1.37
CA VAL A 164 2.74 3.95 -0.61
C VAL A 164 1.62 4.55 0.25
N GLN A 165 1.86 5.68 0.92
CA GLN A 165 0.86 6.35 1.74
C GLN A 165 -0.35 6.79 0.93
N ALA A 166 -0.14 7.33 -0.28
CA ALA A 166 -1.24 7.77 -1.15
C ALA A 166 -2.12 6.59 -1.60
N GLU A 167 -1.52 5.45 -1.93
CA GLU A 167 -2.25 4.23 -2.25
C GLU A 167 -2.99 3.67 -1.03
N TYR A 168 -2.33 3.67 0.13
CA TYR A 168 -2.91 3.22 1.38
C TYR A 168 -4.13 4.04 1.80
N GLU A 169 -4.02 5.37 1.76
CA GLU A 169 -5.13 6.29 2.04
C GLU A 169 -6.28 6.10 1.05
N ARG A 170 -5.98 5.85 -0.24
CA ARG A 170 -7.02 5.53 -1.22
C ARG A 170 -7.79 4.27 -0.83
N HIS A 171 -7.08 3.21 -0.43
CA HIS A 171 -7.68 1.96 0.01
C HIS A 171 -8.53 2.13 1.27
N LEU A 172 -8.01 2.79 2.30
CA LEU A 172 -8.75 3.07 3.54
C LEU A 172 -10.00 3.91 3.28
N ASN A 173 -9.86 4.98 2.48
CA ASN A 173 -10.97 5.87 2.19
C ASN A 173 -12.06 5.16 1.37
N ASP A 174 -11.71 4.31 0.42
CA ASP A 174 -12.70 3.49 -0.28
C ASP A 174 -13.39 2.48 0.65
N PHE A 175 -12.62 1.79 1.49
CA PHE A 175 -13.15 0.76 2.37
C PHE A 175 -14.14 1.32 3.40
N TYR A 176 -13.78 2.43 4.06
CA TYR A 176 -14.63 3.06 5.07
C TYR A 176 -15.62 4.09 4.53
N ALA A 177 -15.55 4.50 3.25
CA ALA A 177 -16.55 5.41 2.69
C ALA A 177 -17.97 4.80 2.79
N ALA A 178 -18.95 5.67 2.99
CA ALA A 178 -20.34 5.28 2.84
C ALA A 178 -20.57 4.84 1.38
N ASN A 179 -20.93 3.58 1.19
CA ASN A 179 -21.07 2.98 -0.13
C ASN A 179 -22.44 2.28 -0.23
N GLY A 180 -23.32 2.82 -1.07
CA GLY A 180 -24.66 2.27 -1.31
C GLY A 180 -24.63 0.87 -1.90
N ASN A 181 -23.61 0.53 -2.69
CA ASN A 181 -23.50 -0.77 -3.35
C ASN A 181 -23.07 -1.86 -2.36
N ARG A 182 -22.56 -1.47 -1.18
CA ARG A 182 -22.29 -2.39 -0.07
C ARG A 182 -23.52 -2.55 0.83
N ILE A 183 -24.67 -1.96 0.51
CA ILE A 183 -25.87 -2.13 1.34
C ILE A 183 -26.54 -3.46 0.99
N ASP A 184 -26.73 -4.31 2.01
CA ASP A 184 -27.65 -5.44 1.90
C ASP A 184 -29.09 -4.94 2.07
N ASP A 185 -29.82 -4.88 0.97
CA ASP A 185 -31.21 -4.43 0.93
C ASP A 185 -32.15 -5.26 1.81
N SER A 186 -31.89 -6.56 1.94
CA SER A 186 -32.71 -7.45 2.77
C SER A 186 -32.48 -7.15 4.25
N ALA A 187 -31.21 -7.00 4.64
CA ALA A 187 -30.84 -6.57 5.99
C ALA A 187 -31.42 -5.20 6.33
N VAL A 188 -31.34 -4.21 5.42
CA VAL A 188 -31.91 -2.88 5.64
C VAL A 188 -33.44 -2.92 5.75
N ARG A 189 -34.13 -3.72 4.94
CA ARG A 189 -35.58 -3.92 5.07
C ARG A 189 -35.94 -4.52 6.42
N LEU A 190 -35.16 -5.48 6.92
CA LEU A 190 -35.34 -6.06 8.24
C LEU A 190 -35.16 -5.01 9.35
N LEU A 191 -34.09 -4.21 9.30
CA LEU A 191 -33.86 -3.08 10.23
C LEU A 191 -34.99 -2.03 10.18
N LYS A 192 -35.66 -1.87 9.03
CA LYS A 192 -36.78 -0.92 8.86
C LYS A 192 -38.17 -1.55 9.10
N SER A 193 -38.26 -2.84 9.37
CA SER A 193 -39.53 -3.58 9.44
C SER A 193 -40.38 -3.23 10.67
N GLY A 194 -39.80 -2.57 11.68
CA GLY A 194 -40.43 -2.33 12.97
C GLY A 194 -40.44 -3.55 13.91
N ILE A 195 -39.89 -4.69 13.45
CA ILE A 195 -39.66 -5.86 14.31
C ILE A 195 -38.54 -5.52 15.29
N ARG A 196 -38.77 -5.81 16.57
CA ARG A 196 -37.73 -5.70 17.59
C ARG A 196 -36.81 -6.92 17.50
N LEU A 197 -35.68 -6.74 16.84
CA LEU A 197 -34.63 -7.76 16.75
C LEU A 197 -34.05 -8.06 18.13
N THR A 198 -33.75 -9.34 18.36
CA THR A 198 -33.06 -9.84 19.53
C THR A 198 -31.56 -9.54 19.47
N ASP A 199 -30.88 -9.55 20.61
CA ASP A 199 -29.44 -9.32 20.66
C ASP A 199 -28.67 -10.36 19.81
N ALA A 200 -29.11 -11.62 19.80
CA ALA A 200 -28.51 -12.67 18.99
C ALA A 200 -28.66 -12.44 17.47
N GLU A 201 -29.79 -11.89 17.03
CA GLU A 201 -30.01 -11.54 15.62
C GLU A 201 -29.13 -10.35 15.21
N ILE A 202 -29.02 -9.33 16.06
CA ILE A 202 -28.11 -8.20 15.84
C ILE A 202 -26.65 -8.67 15.78
N ASP A 203 -26.23 -9.50 16.72
CA ASP A 203 -24.86 -10.05 16.76
C ASP A 203 -24.56 -10.88 15.51
N SER A 204 -25.52 -11.66 15.03
CA SER A 204 -25.41 -12.40 13.76
C SER A 204 -25.22 -11.44 12.58
N MET A 205 -26.04 -10.38 12.49
CA MET A 205 -25.93 -9.36 11.45
C MET A 205 -24.58 -8.63 11.49
N VAL A 206 -24.08 -8.27 12.68
CA VAL A 206 -22.75 -7.65 12.85
C VAL A 206 -21.65 -8.60 12.38
N ASN A 207 -21.73 -9.88 12.76
CA ASN A 207 -20.73 -10.87 12.37
C ASN A 207 -20.66 -11.09 10.86
N GLN A 208 -21.81 -11.10 10.17
CA GLN A 208 -21.88 -11.21 8.71
C GLN A 208 -21.34 -9.97 7.99
N ASN A 209 -21.30 -8.81 8.66
CA ASN A 209 -20.93 -7.53 8.07
C ASN A 209 -19.59 -6.97 8.59
N LYS A 210 -18.72 -7.79 9.19
CA LYS A 210 -17.40 -7.33 9.69
C LYS A 210 -16.52 -6.66 8.62
N GLY A 211 -16.63 -7.09 7.37
CA GLY A 211 -15.95 -6.47 6.23
C GLY A 211 -16.72 -5.33 5.55
N ASN A 212 -17.79 -4.85 6.17
CA ASN A 212 -18.69 -3.87 5.57
C ASN A 212 -18.96 -2.70 6.54
N PRO A 213 -18.06 -1.69 6.58
CA PRO A 213 -18.21 -0.54 7.46
C PRO A 213 -19.52 0.24 7.29
N THR A 214 -20.09 0.24 6.07
CA THR A 214 -21.39 0.89 5.81
C THR A 214 -22.51 0.18 6.54
N MET A 215 -22.59 -1.15 6.41
CA MET A 215 -23.61 -1.94 7.11
C MET A 215 -23.42 -1.91 8.64
N LEU A 216 -22.19 -1.95 9.14
CA LEU A 216 -21.93 -1.85 10.59
C LEU A 216 -22.43 -0.55 11.20
N ARG A 217 -22.27 0.59 10.48
CA ARG A 217 -22.84 1.87 10.91
C ARG A 217 -24.36 1.83 10.91
N LEU A 218 -24.99 1.30 9.86
CA LEU A 218 -26.45 1.19 9.76
C LEU A 218 -27.06 0.32 10.88
N ILE A 219 -26.42 -0.81 11.20
CA ILE A 219 -26.85 -1.68 12.29
C ILE A 219 -26.73 -0.95 13.63
N SER A 220 -25.60 -0.29 13.89
CA SER A 220 -25.40 0.51 15.11
C SER A 220 -26.42 1.64 15.23
N ASP A 221 -26.66 2.41 14.16
CA ASP A 221 -27.63 3.51 14.15
C ASP A 221 -29.06 2.99 14.44
N HIS A 222 -29.42 1.82 13.92
CA HIS A 222 -30.70 1.18 14.21
C HIS A 222 -30.82 0.80 15.70
N CYS A 223 -29.79 0.21 16.29
CA CYS A 223 -29.78 -0.12 17.72
C CYS A 223 -29.94 1.13 18.59
N ASP A 224 -29.22 2.20 18.26
CA ASP A 224 -29.30 3.48 18.98
C ASP A 224 -30.70 4.10 18.88
N ALA A 225 -31.30 4.12 17.69
CA ALA A 225 -32.64 4.65 17.46
C ALA A 225 -33.74 3.88 18.20
N ASN A 226 -33.58 2.56 18.35
CA ASN A 226 -34.59 1.68 18.98
C ASN A 226 -34.26 1.31 20.43
N LYS A 227 -33.20 1.90 21.01
CA LYS A 227 -32.74 1.62 22.39
C LYS A 227 -32.46 0.12 22.62
N ILE A 228 -31.87 -0.55 21.63
CA ILE A 228 -31.43 -1.94 21.71
C ILE A 228 -30.01 -1.97 22.26
N THR A 229 -29.78 -2.71 23.34
CA THR A 229 -28.50 -2.79 24.03
C THR A 229 -27.66 -3.95 23.50
N SER A 230 -27.18 -3.86 22.26
CA SER A 230 -26.20 -4.80 21.70
C SER A 230 -24.76 -4.27 21.85
N GLN A 231 -23.94 -5.00 22.58
CA GLN A 231 -22.53 -4.67 22.75
C GLN A 231 -21.75 -4.78 21.43
N SER A 232 -22.07 -5.77 20.60
CA SER A 232 -21.38 -5.96 19.31
C SER A 232 -21.67 -4.78 18.36
N ALA A 233 -22.94 -4.38 18.22
CA ALA A 233 -23.31 -3.25 17.37
C ALA A 233 -22.65 -1.95 17.84
N SER A 234 -22.57 -1.73 19.16
CA SER A 234 -21.90 -0.57 19.74
C SER A 234 -20.40 -0.54 19.42
N ILE A 235 -19.69 -1.65 19.64
CA ILE A 235 -18.24 -1.75 19.41
C ILE A 235 -17.93 -1.60 17.93
N TYR A 236 -18.54 -2.42 17.07
CA TYR A 236 -18.24 -2.43 15.64
C TYR A 236 -18.72 -1.16 14.93
N GLY A 237 -19.85 -0.60 15.35
CA GLY A 237 -20.30 0.72 14.88
C GLY A 237 -19.31 1.82 15.23
N THR A 238 -18.78 1.83 16.46
CA THR A 238 -17.76 2.79 16.88
C THR A 238 -16.48 2.65 16.07
N LEU A 239 -15.98 1.42 15.90
CA LEU A 239 -14.79 1.14 15.07
C LEU A 239 -14.98 1.58 13.61
N ALA A 240 -16.15 1.29 13.01
CA ALA A 240 -16.46 1.74 11.66
C ALA A 240 -16.50 3.28 11.54
N ARG A 241 -16.93 4.00 12.60
CA ARG A 241 -16.95 5.47 12.64
C ARG A 241 -15.57 6.10 12.88
N LYS A 242 -14.61 5.38 13.48
CA LYS A 242 -13.20 5.81 13.54
C LYS A 242 -12.55 5.88 12.16
N ASN A 243 -13.19 5.35 11.12
CA ASN A 243 -12.80 5.53 9.72
C ASN A 243 -11.37 5.06 9.42
N GLY A 244 -10.85 4.03 10.09
CA GLY A 244 -9.49 3.56 9.87
C GLY A 244 -8.41 4.34 10.64
N ALA A 245 -8.74 4.95 11.78
CA ALA A 245 -7.77 5.75 12.54
C ALA A 245 -6.62 4.91 13.12
N GLU A 246 -6.90 3.67 13.53
CA GLU A 246 -5.89 2.75 14.10
C GLU A 246 -4.94 2.26 13.00
N GLU A 247 -5.50 1.93 11.83
CA GLU A 247 -4.82 1.62 10.58
C GLU A 247 -3.85 2.73 10.15
N ARG A 248 -4.31 3.99 10.14
CA ARG A 248 -3.45 5.14 9.80
C ARG A 248 -2.31 5.33 10.76
N GLU A 249 -2.56 5.18 12.06
CA GLU A 249 -1.52 5.35 13.07
C GLU A 249 -0.47 4.24 13.00
N ALA A 250 -0.91 3.00 12.74
CA ALA A 250 -0.04 1.87 12.47
C ALA A 250 0.90 2.15 11.28
N PHE A 251 0.34 2.57 10.15
CA PHE A 251 1.12 2.93 8.97
C PHE A 251 2.12 4.06 9.25
N ARG A 252 1.64 5.16 9.84
CA ARG A 252 2.48 6.33 10.18
C ARG A 252 3.64 5.95 11.09
N THR A 253 3.39 5.09 12.07
CA THR A 253 4.41 4.62 13.00
C THR A 253 5.53 3.90 12.27
N ILE A 254 5.20 2.97 11.37
CA ILE A 254 6.21 2.24 10.60
C ILE A 254 6.91 3.16 9.59
N ALA A 255 6.18 4.01 8.88
CA ALA A 255 6.75 4.97 7.94
C ALA A 255 7.78 5.87 8.62
N GLY A 256 7.46 6.39 9.82
CA GLY A 256 8.39 7.20 10.61
C GLY A 256 9.63 6.43 11.08
N MET A 257 9.58 5.10 11.21
CA MET A 257 10.77 4.30 11.48
C MET A 257 11.67 4.18 10.25
N VAL A 258 11.09 4.06 9.05
CA VAL A 258 11.84 4.05 7.79
C VAL A 258 12.56 5.39 7.59
N GLU A 259 11.89 6.51 7.84
CA GLU A 259 12.51 7.85 7.78
C GLU A 259 13.68 7.98 8.79
N LYS A 260 13.52 7.46 10.00
CA LYS A 260 14.58 7.44 11.02
C LYS A 260 15.79 6.62 10.61
N ALA A 261 15.60 5.51 9.90
CA ALA A 261 16.70 4.66 9.43
C ALA A 261 17.64 5.39 8.45
N VAL A 262 17.16 6.44 7.77
CA VAL A 262 17.95 7.27 6.84
C VAL A 262 18.28 8.66 7.40
N SER A 263 18.09 8.87 8.71
CA SER A 263 18.34 10.15 9.37
C SER A 263 19.79 10.66 9.22
N GLU A 264 19.96 11.99 9.25
CA GLU A 264 21.27 12.64 9.39
C GLU A 264 21.84 12.39 10.80
N ASP A 265 20.97 12.25 11.81
CA ASP A 265 21.38 11.88 13.17
C ASP A 265 21.80 10.42 13.22
N GLU A 266 23.11 10.20 13.35
CA GLU A 266 23.74 8.88 13.38
C GLU A 266 23.18 8.01 14.50
N THR A 267 22.92 8.57 15.68
CA THR A 267 22.39 7.80 16.80
C THR A 267 21.01 7.21 16.50
N THR A 268 20.19 7.98 15.79
CA THR A 268 18.89 7.52 15.29
C THR A 268 19.07 6.51 14.17
N SER A 269 19.88 6.81 13.14
CA SER A 269 20.04 5.89 11.99
C SER A 269 20.64 4.55 12.38
N ASP A 270 21.53 4.50 13.37
CA ASP A 270 22.17 3.26 13.82
C ASP A 270 21.18 2.32 14.51
N VAL A 271 20.24 2.88 15.28
CA VAL A 271 19.20 2.08 15.95
C VAL A 271 18.19 1.54 14.94
N TRP A 272 17.75 2.36 13.99
CA TRP A 272 16.66 2.03 13.08
C TRP A 272 17.13 1.36 11.78
N GLY A 273 18.39 1.53 11.39
CA GLY A 273 18.99 0.97 10.16
C GLY A 273 19.76 -0.33 10.36
N ALA A 274 19.80 -0.89 11.57
CA ALA A 274 20.50 -2.14 11.85
C ALA A 274 19.90 -3.36 11.12
N GLU A 275 20.76 -4.33 10.82
CA GLU A 275 20.43 -5.52 10.02
C GLU A 275 19.45 -6.49 10.71
N HIS A 276 19.38 -6.45 12.04
CA HIS A 276 18.37 -7.13 12.87
C HIS A 276 17.67 -6.09 13.75
N SER A 277 17.26 -5.00 13.12
CA SER A 277 16.79 -3.81 13.81
C SER A 277 15.48 -4.05 14.55
N HIS A 278 15.24 -3.18 15.54
CA HIS A 278 13.92 -3.03 16.15
C HIS A 278 12.81 -2.85 15.12
N PHE A 279 13.13 -2.35 13.92
CA PHE A 279 12.20 -2.19 12.81
C PHE A 279 11.56 -3.51 12.35
N GLU A 280 12.33 -4.55 12.04
CA GLU A 280 11.77 -5.81 11.52
C GLU A 280 10.80 -6.43 12.53
N ARG A 281 11.21 -6.46 13.81
CA ARG A 281 10.36 -6.96 14.91
C ARG A 281 9.09 -6.13 15.06
N LEU A 282 9.20 -4.80 15.08
CA LEU A 282 8.04 -3.92 15.31
C LEU A 282 7.09 -3.89 14.11
N SER A 283 7.62 -3.89 12.89
CA SER A 283 6.82 -3.99 11.66
C SER A 283 6.11 -5.34 11.55
N GLY A 284 6.78 -6.45 11.91
CA GLY A 284 6.15 -7.77 12.01
C GLY A 284 5.02 -7.81 13.05
N GLN A 285 5.26 -7.28 14.25
CA GLN A 285 4.21 -7.15 15.28
C GLN A 285 3.04 -6.28 14.81
N GLN A 286 3.31 -5.22 14.05
CA GLN A 286 2.28 -4.36 13.50
C GLN A 286 1.46 -5.07 12.42
N ILE A 287 2.10 -5.86 11.55
CA ILE A 287 1.42 -6.71 10.56
C ILE A 287 0.47 -7.70 11.25
N GLU A 288 0.95 -8.40 12.29
CA GLU A 288 0.13 -9.33 13.07
C GLU A 288 -1.05 -8.62 13.74
N SER A 289 -0.80 -7.45 14.35
CA SER A 289 -1.85 -6.64 14.99
C SER A 289 -2.90 -6.18 13.98
N MET A 290 -2.48 -5.69 12.81
CA MET A 290 -3.38 -5.25 11.75
C MET A 290 -4.21 -6.41 11.19
N ASN A 291 -3.60 -7.59 11.04
CA ASN A 291 -4.33 -8.80 10.63
C ASN A 291 -5.34 -9.28 11.69
N ALA A 292 -5.23 -8.81 12.94
CA ALA A 292 -6.18 -9.11 14.01
C ALA A 292 -7.28 -8.04 14.17
N TYR A 293 -7.29 -6.96 13.37
CA TYR A 293 -8.33 -5.94 13.45
C TYR A 293 -9.72 -6.51 13.19
N SER A 294 -10.70 -6.05 13.96
CA SER A 294 -12.06 -6.60 13.91
C SER A 294 -12.84 -6.23 12.65
N ILE A 295 -12.43 -5.15 11.97
CA ILE A 295 -13.00 -4.68 10.71
C ILE A 295 -11.86 -4.69 9.69
N GLN A 296 -11.98 -5.48 8.63
CA GLN A 296 -10.99 -5.59 7.57
C GLN A 296 -11.66 -5.82 6.23
N PRO A 297 -11.00 -5.46 5.11
CA PRO A 297 -11.41 -5.93 3.80
C PRO A 297 -11.61 -7.45 3.84
N ALA A 298 -12.69 -7.94 3.22
CA ALA A 298 -12.86 -9.37 3.08
C ALA A 298 -11.66 -9.92 2.30
N VAL A 299 -10.81 -10.70 2.97
CA VAL A 299 -9.86 -11.54 2.25
C VAL A 299 -10.73 -12.44 1.38
N ASN A 300 -10.58 -12.38 0.07
CA ASN A 300 -11.29 -13.26 -0.85
C ASN A 300 -11.14 -14.71 -0.38
N GLN A 301 -12.14 -15.24 0.33
CA GLN A 301 -12.10 -16.56 0.97
C GLN A 301 -12.24 -17.71 -0.04
N GLU A 302 -12.16 -17.43 -1.34
CA GLU A 302 -12.09 -18.45 -2.39
C GLU A 302 -10.72 -19.15 -2.50
N ALA A 303 -9.73 -18.80 -1.67
CA ALA A 303 -8.43 -19.48 -1.67
C ALA A 303 -8.26 -20.54 -0.55
N ALA A 304 -9.28 -20.77 0.28
CA ALA A 304 -9.24 -21.77 1.36
C ALA A 304 -10.17 -22.97 1.14
N GLY A 305 -10.48 -23.27 -0.12
CA GLY A 305 -11.29 -24.42 -0.50
C GLY A 305 -10.85 -25.00 -1.84
N ILE A 306 -9.76 -25.76 -1.82
CA ILE A 306 -9.45 -27.02 -2.53
C ILE A 306 -7.94 -27.27 -2.40
#